data_AF-A0A535EMU4-F1
#
_entry.id   AF-A0A535EMU4-F1
#
_cell.length_a   1.000
_cell.length_b   1.000
_cell.length_c   1.000
_cell.angle_alpha   90.00
_cell.angle_beta   90.00
_cell.angle_gamma   90.00
#
_symmetry.space_group_name_H-M   'P 1'
#
loop_
_entity.id
_entity.type
_entity.pdbx_description
1 polymer ?
#
loop_
_entity_poly.entity_id
_entity_poly.type
_entity_poly.pdbx_seq_one_letter_code
_entity_poly.pdbx_strand_id
1 'polypeptide(L)'
;MLALYRFWYIRGHLNEGRGWAETALRAAAGVPTPLRARVLSVAASFAWQQGDLARARARYEECLAAWRALDDRRGVQYSLGNLGLVAWTQGDWQAARVLYDESLALARENGDEREVGIVLTNRGLLAGSTGDVAAGEANLRDALRIMRDLGDHSIIAAALASLGALVLFDGRDAEAHARYRESLDIQRSLAARDTLSECLVGLATIEARRGRWERALRLAGAAAGVREAIGAVLDPCSRRLLREWLEVARTSLGPEAEAPWEEGRGLADHEAIALALEDPPAFSAP
;
A
#
# COMPACT_ATOMS: atom_id res chain seq x y z
N MET A 1 11.21 14.76 -13.00
CA MET A 1 10.86 14.45 -11.60
C MET A 1 9.71 13.44 -11.46
N LEU A 2 8.55 13.56 -12.13
CA LEU A 2 7.48 12.52 -12.08
C LEU A 2 7.96 11.12 -12.50
N ALA A 3 8.78 11.03 -13.56
CA ALA A 3 9.37 9.75 -13.99
C ALA A 3 10.34 9.15 -12.96
N LEU A 4 11.07 10.00 -12.23
CA LEU A 4 11.98 9.59 -11.16
C LEU A 4 11.22 9.22 -9.87
N TYR A 5 10.10 9.89 -9.58
CA TYR A 5 9.19 9.52 -8.48
C TYR A 5 8.63 8.12 -8.70
N ARG A 6 8.07 7.82 -9.88
CA ARG A 6 7.54 6.48 -10.18
C ARG A 6 8.64 5.42 -10.15
N PHE A 7 9.86 5.77 -10.59
CA PHE A 7 11.03 4.90 -10.44
C PHE A 7 11.37 4.63 -8.97
N TRP A 8 11.54 5.66 -8.13
CA TRP A 8 11.87 5.49 -6.72
C TRP A 8 10.76 4.80 -5.92
N TYR A 9 9.50 5.03 -6.28
CA TYR A 9 8.34 4.38 -5.68
C TYR A 9 8.29 2.89 -6.04
N ILE A 10 8.34 2.55 -7.34
CA ILE A 10 8.29 1.15 -7.80
C ILE A 10 9.51 0.36 -7.33
N ARG A 11 10.69 0.99 -7.32
CA ARG A 11 11.96 0.34 -6.94
C ARG A 11 12.29 0.44 -5.44
N GLY A 12 11.46 1.11 -4.64
CA GLY A 12 11.62 1.17 -3.19
C GLY A 12 12.80 2.03 -2.68
N HIS A 13 13.22 3.07 -3.40
CA HIS A 13 14.28 3.99 -2.96
C HIS A 13 13.70 5.22 -2.25
N LEU A 14 12.89 5.03 -1.19
CA LEU A 14 12.14 6.13 -0.57
C LEU A 14 13.04 7.13 0.18
N ASN A 15 14.13 6.65 0.79
CA ASN A 15 15.08 7.52 1.51
C ASN A 15 15.83 8.47 0.57
N GLU A 16 16.35 7.95 -0.55
CA GLU A 16 16.99 8.77 -1.59
C GLU A 16 15.98 9.72 -2.22
N GLY A 17 14.79 9.21 -2.55
CA GLY A 17 13.69 10.01 -3.10
C GLY A 17 13.30 11.17 -2.20
N ARG A 18 13.23 10.96 -0.88
CA ARG A 18 13.02 12.05 0.10
C ARG A 18 14.14 13.08 0.08
N GLY A 19 15.41 12.65 0.07
CA GLY A 19 16.55 13.57 0.03
C GLY A 19 16.53 14.48 -1.20
N TRP A 20 16.20 13.92 -2.35
CA TRP A 20 15.99 14.68 -3.58
C TRP A 20 14.78 15.59 -3.52
N ALA A 21 13.64 15.12 -2.99
CA ALA A 21 12.43 15.92 -2.85
C ALA A 21 12.64 17.14 -1.92
N GLU A 22 13.32 16.98 -0.79
CA GLU A 22 13.64 18.07 0.13
C GLU A 22 14.60 19.09 -0.49
N THR A 23 15.59 18.61 -1.25
CA THR A 23 16.52 19.48 -1.99
C THR A 23 15.80 20.26 -3.08
N ALA A 24 14.92 19.61 -3.83
CA ALA A 24 14.08 20.26 -4.84
C ALA A 24 13.12 21.27 -4.19
N LEU A 25 12.56 20.97 -3.02
CA LEU A 25 11.65 21.88 -2.31
C LEU A 25 12.37 23.15 -1.86
N ARG A 26 13.61 23.02 -1.36
CA ARG A 26 14.48 24.16 -1.05
C ARG A 26 14.82 24.98 -2.29
N ALA A 27 15.17 24.33 -3.40
CA ALA A 27 15.47 25.00 -4.66
C ALA A 27 14.24 25.68 -5.28
N ALA A 28 13.03 25.18 -4.99
CA ALA A 28 11.76 25.76 -5.40
C ALA A 28 11.26 26.89 -4.47
N ALA A 29 12.07 27.33 -3.50
CA ALA A 29 11.79 28.50 -2.67
C ALA A 29 11.91 29.79 -3.52
N GLY A 30 10.86 30.10 -4.30
CA GLY A 30 10.80 31.28 -5.16
C GLY A 30 10.44 31.02 -6.63
N VAL A 31 10.15 29.77 -7.01
CA VAL A 31 9.80 29.37 -8.40
C VAL A 31 8.27 29.30 -8.57
N PRO A 32 7.70 29.60 -9.76
CA PRO A 32 6.25 29.60 -10.00
C PRO A 32 5.48 28.39 -9.47
N THR A 33 4.27 28.71 -9.00
CA THR A 33 3.33 27.93 -8.18
C THR A 33 3.10 26.46 -8.62
N PRO A 34 3.03 26.09 -9.92
CA PRO A 34 2.75 24.69 -10.31
C PRO A 34 3.89 23.72 -10.02
N LEU A 35 5.15 24.13 -10.24
CA LEU A 35 6.30 23.24 -10.00
C LEU A 35 6.48 23.01 -8.50
N ARG A 36 6.33 24.06 -7.70
CA ARG A 36 6.36 23.97 -6.24
C ARG A 36 5.27 23.02 -5.73
N ALA A 37 4.03 23.15 -6.22
CA ALA A 37 2.93 22.28 -5.82
C ALA A 37 3.22 20.79 -6.14
N ARG A 38 3.82 20.49 -7.29
CA ARG A 38 4.24 19.12 -7.63
C ARG A 38 5.34 18.59 -6.71
N VAL A 39 6.33 19.42 -6.38
CA VAL A 39 7.42 19.03 -5.47
C VAL A 39 6.89 18.81 -4.05
N LEU A 40 5.95 19.64 -3.60
CA LEU A 40 5.25 19.46 -2.32
C LEU A 40 4.50 18.12 -2.27
N SER A 41 3.76 17.78 -3.33
CA SER A 41 3.06 16.49 -3.45
C SER A 41 4.03 15.32 -3.33
N VAL A 42 5.15 15.34 -4.05
CA VAL A 42 6.18 14.28 -3.97
C VAL A 42 6.80 14.18 -2.57
N ALA A 43 7.16 15.31 -1.96
CA ALA A 43 7.70 15.34 -0.60
C ALA A 43 6.68 14.84 0.43
N ALA A 44 5.40 15.13 0.23
CA ALA A 44 4.31 14.65 1.06
C ALA A 44 4.12 13.13 0.93
N SER A 45 4.21 12.58 -0.28
CA SER A 45 4.14 11.13 -0.51
C SER A 45 5.25 10.38 0.23
N PHE A 46 6.49 10.88 0.19
CA PHE A 46 7.60 10.27 0.94
C PHE A 46 7.39 10.39 2.45
N ALA A 47 6.93 11.55 2.94
CA ALA A 47 6.61 11.71 4.36
C ALA A 47 5.53 10.72 4.82
N TRP A 48 4.47 10.53 4.00
CA TRP A 48 3.40 9.57 4.29
C TRP A 48 3.93 8.14 4.36
N GLN A 49 4.70 7.71 3.35
CA GLN A 49 5.30 6.38 3.28
C GLN A 49 6.22 6.06 4.47
N GLN A 50 6.89 7.08 5.02
CA GLN A 50 7.74 6.96 6.20
C GLN A 50 6.98 7.11 7.53
N GLY A 51 5.65 7.30 7.48
CA GLY A 51 4.80 7.46 8.67
C GLY A 51 4.82 8.86 9.29
N ASP A 52 5.48 9.85 8.69
CA ASP A 52 5.42 11.26 9.13
C ASP A 52 4.12 11.92 8.60
N LEU A 53 2.99 11.45 9.15
CA LEU A 53 1.64 11.84 8.71
C LEU A 53 1.36 13.32 8.91
N ALA A 54 1.96 13.94 9.94
CA ALA A 54 1.82 15.37 10.20
C ALA A 54 2.45 16.21 9.07
N ARG A 55 3.70 15.89 8.67
CA ARG A 55 4.33 16.57 7.53
C ARG A 55 3.65 16.24 6.21
N ALA A 56 3.20 15.01 6.02
CA ALA A 56 2.47 14.62 4.82
C ALA A 56 1.20 15.44 4.65
N ARG A 57 0.37 15.53 5.71
CA ARG A 57 -0.85 16.34 5.73
C ARG A 57 -0.57 17.80 5.41
N ALA A 58 0.34 18.43 6.14
CA ALA A 58 0.64 19.86 5.97
C ALA A 58 1.09 20.19 4.53
N ARG A 59 1.92 19.33 3.93
CA ARG A 59 2.40 19.53 2.55
C ARG A 59 1.34 19.26 1.49
N TYR A 60 0.48 18.26 1.68
CA TYR A 60 -0.65 18.05 0.78
C TYR A 60 -1.71 19.16 0.90
N GLU A 61 -1.92 19.74 2.09
CA GLU A 61 -2.75 20.93 2.30
C GLU A 61 -2.16 22.16 1.57
N GLU A 62 -0.85 22.40 1.67
CA GLU A 62 -0.16 23.46 0.91
C GLU A 62 -0.28 23.22 -0.61
N CYS A 63 -0.12 21.97 -1.04
CA CYS A 63 -0.29 21.56 -2.43
C CYS A 63 -1.73 21.83 -2.93
N LEU A 64 -2.75 21.45 -2.15
CA LEU A 64 -4.17 21.69 -2.46
C LEU A 64 -4.46 23.18 -2.59
N ALA A 65 -3.97 24.00 -1.65
CA ALA A 65 -4.14 25.44 -1.69
C ALA A 65 -3.50 26.06 -2.94
N ALA A 66 -2.29 25.62 -3.30
CA ALA A 66 -1.60 26.06 -4.50
C ALA A 66 -2.37 25.70 -5.79
N TRP A 67 -2.90 24.49 -5.89
CA TRP A 67 -3.70 24.08 -7.06
C TRP A 67 -5.02 24.80 -7.17
N ARG A 68 -5.71 25.07 -6.05
CA ARG A 68 -6.91 25.91 -6.04
C ARG A 68 -6.62 27.34 -6.50
N ALA A 69 -5.52 27.93 -6.05
CA ALA A 69 -5.11 29.27 -6.48
C ALA A 69 -4.76 29.35 -7.99
N LEU A 70 -4.40 28.21 -8.59
CA LEU A 70 -4.09 28.07 -10.01
C LEU A 70 -5.28 27.63 -10.87
N ASP A 71 -6.44 27.36 -10.24
CA ASP A 71 -7.60 26.75 -10.89
C ASP A 71 -7.27 25.42 -11.61
N ASP A 72 -6.27 24.68 -11.10
CA ASP A 72 -5.87 23.38 -11.65
C ASP A 72 -6.71 22.26 -11.06
N ARG A 73 -7.79 21.91 -11.77
CA ARG A 73 -8.74 20.87 -11.34
C ARG A 73 -8.10 19.50 -11.13
N ARG A 74 -7.07 19.13 -11.91
CA ARG A 74 -6.38 17.84 -11.76
C ARG A 74 -5.51 17.85 -10.51
N GLY A 75 -4.73 18.91 -10.32
CA GLY A 75 -3.94 19.12 -9.11
C GLY A 75 -4.78 19.07 -7.83
N VAL A 76 -5.95 19.73 -7.84
CA VAL A 76 -6.92 19.67 -6.74
C VAL A 76 -7.38 18.23 -6.49
N GLN A 77 -7.79 17.51 -7.53
CA GLN A 77 -8.23 16.11 -7.44
C GLN A 77 -7.15 15.20 -6.83
N TYR A 78 -5.91 15.27 -7.32
CA TYR A 78 -4.80 14.47 -6.79
C TYR A 78 -4.51 14.79 -5.32
N SER A 79 -4.53 16.08 -4.94
CA SER A 79 -4.28 16.47 -3.55
C SER A 79 -5.37 15.99 -2.60
N LEU A 80 -6.63 16.02 -3.01
CA LEU A 80 -7.75 15.48 -2.22
C LEU A 80 -7.62 13.98 -1.99
N GLY A 81 -7.33 13.20 -3.05
CA GLY A 81 -7.14 11.75 -2.94
C GLY A 81 -5.98 11.39 -1.99
N ASN A 82 -4.87 12.14 -2.07
CA ASN A 82 -3.73 11.95 -1.18
C ASN A 82 -3.99 12.38 0.26
N LEU A 83 -4.75 13.45 0.50
CA LEU A 83 -5.20 13.82 1.84
C LEU A 83 -6.13 12.75 2.42
N GLY A 84 -6.99 12.15 1.59
CA GLY A 84 -7.83 11.03 2.00
C GLY A 84 -7.00 9.84 2.50
N LEU A 85 -5.88 9.54 1.82
CA LEU A 85 -4.94 8.50 2.21
C LEU A 85 -4.25 8.79 3.55
N VAL A 86 -3.84 10.04 3.78
CA VAL A 86 -3.30 10.46 5.07
C VAL A 86 -4.36 10.35 6.17
N ALA A 87 -5.58 10.84 5.94
CA ALA A 87 -6.68 10.75 6.90
C ALA A 87 -7.02 9.30 7.25
N TRP A 88 -7.07 8.41 6.24
CA TRP A 88 -7.27 6.98 6.45
C TRP A 88 -6.15 6.37 7.32
N THR A 89 -4.89 6.74 7.05
CA THR A 89 -3.74 6.24 7.82
C THR A 89 -3.74 6.76 9.28
N GLN A 90 -4.32 7.94 9.51
CA GLN A 90 -4.53 8.52 10.84
C GLN A 90 -5.74 7.90 11.58
N GLY A 91 -6.58 7.11 10.91
CA GLY A 91 -7.83 6.59 11.47
C GLY A 91 -9.01 7.57 11.40
N ASP A 92 -8.85 8.72 10.75
CA ASP A 92 -9.96 9.66 10.48
C ASP A 92 -10.74 9.20 9.24
N TRP A 93 -11.51 8.13 9.41
CA TRP A 93 -12.25 7.47 8.34
C TRP A 93 -13.36 8.35 7.77
N GLN A 94 -13.89 9.29 8.56
CA GLN A 94 -14.91 10.22 8.09
C GLN A 94 -14.30 11.27 7.16
N ALA A 95 -13.19 11.89 7.55
CA ALA A 95 -12.49 12.82 6.65
C ALA A 95 -11.99 12.10 5.39
N ALA A 96 -11.44 10.89 5.53
CA ALA A 96 -10.99 10.09 4.39
C ALA A 96 -12.11 9.87 3.36
N ARG A 97 -13.32 9.54 3.84
CA ARG A 97 -14.49 9.32 2.98
C ARG A 97 -14.84 10.56 2.17
N VAL A 98 -14.95 11.71 2.84
CA VAL A 98 -15.28 12.99 2.20
C VAL A 98 -14.23 13.35 1.14
N LEU A 99 -12.95 13.22 1.49
CA LEU A 99 -11.83 13.53 0.58
C LEU A 99 -11.79 12.61 -0.63
N TYR A 100 -12.05 11.31 -0.45
CA TYR A 100 -12.14 10.36 -1.56
C TYR A 100 -13.37 10.60 -2.43
N ASP A 101 -14.52 10.94 -1.86
CA ASP A 101 -15.74 11.22 -2.63
C ASP A 101 -15.56 12.49 -3.49
N GLU A 102 -14.94 13.56 -2.95
CA GLU A 102 -14.62 14.78 -3.71
C GLU A 102 -13.58 14.48 -4.82
N SER A 103 -12.53 13.71 -4.51
CA SER A 103 -11.51 13.31 -5.50
C SER A 103 -12.11 12.45 -6.62
N LEU A 104 -12.99 11.49 -6.28
CA LEU A 104 -13.64 10.61 -7.24
C LEU A 104 -14.58 11.38 -8.18
N ALA A 105 -15.35 12.32 -7.64
CA ALA A 105 -16.21 13.19 -8.44
C ALA A 105 -15.39 13.98 -9.46
N LEU A 106 -14.32 14.63 -9.02
CA LEU A 106 -13.44 15.38 -9.91
C LEU A 106 -12.72 14.48 -10.93
N ALA A 107 -12.28 13.28 -10.54
CA ALA A 107 -11.62 12.35 -11.46
C ALA A 107 -12.57 11.94 -12.60
N ARG A 108 -13.84 11.66 -12.29
CA ARG A 108 -14.89 11.37 -13.28
C ARG A 108 -15.17 12.56 -14.19
N GLU A 109 -15.32 13.76 -13.62
CA GLU A 109 -15.54 14.98 -14.40
C GLU A 109 -14.36 15.29 -15.34
N ASN A 110 -13.13 14.98 -14.91
CA ASN A 110 -11.92 15.17 -15.70
C ASN A 110 -11.69 14.05 -16.75
N GLY A 111 -12.49 12.97 -16.73
CA GLY A 111 -12.29 11.78 -17.56
C GLY A 111 -10.99 11.02 -17.27
N ASP A 112 -10.44 11.15 -16.05
CA ASP A 112 -9.20 10.47 -15.64
C ASP A 112 -9.52 9.08 -15.07
N GLU A 113 -9.76 8.11 -15.95
CA GLU A 113 -10.08 6.73 -15.57
C GLU A 113 -9.01 6.10 -14.67
N ARG A 114 -7.73 6.46 -14.87
CA ARG A 114 -6.65 5.96 -14.01
C ARG A 114 -6.85 6.43 -12.57
N GLU A 115 -7.15 7.71 -12.38
CA GLU A 115 -7.43 8.22 -11.03
C GLU A 115 -8.73 7.70 -10.44
N VAL A 116 -9.77 7.48 -11.26
CA VAL A 116 -10.99 6.80 -10.82
C VAL A 116 -10.64 5.44 -10.20
N GLY A 117 -9.84 4.61 -10.87
CA GLY A 117 -9.46 3.30 -10.32
C GLY A 117 -8.57 3.37 -9.06
N ILE A 118 -7.68 4.38 -8.96
CA ILE A 118 -6.87 4.59 -7.74
C ILE A 118 -7.77 4.97 -6.55
N VAL A 119 -8.67 5.94 -6.74
CA VAL A 119 -9.57 6.39 -5.67
C VAL A 119 -10.54 5.28 -5.26
N LEU A 120 -11.02 4.46 -6.20
CA LEU A 120 -11.83 3.29 -5.89
C LEU A 120 -11.05 2.26 -5.06
N THR A 121 -9.78 1.99 -5.38
CA THR A 121 -8.92 1.13 -4.54
C THR A 121 -8.84 1.64 -3.11
N ASN A 122 -8.61 2.94 -2.93
CA ASN A 122 -8.52 3.57 -1.62
C ASN A 122 -9.85 3.54 -0.84
N ARG A 123 -10.99 3.73 -1.53
CA ARG A 123 -12.33 3.56 -0.92
C ARG A 123 -12.58 2.10 -0.51
N GLY A 124 -12.05 1.15 -1.28
CA GLY A 124 -12.07 -0.28 -0.93
C GLY A 124 -11.39 -0.58 0.41
N LEU A 125 -10.18 -0.07 0.60
CA LEU A 125 -9.43 -0.19 1.85
C LEU A 125 -10.13 0.51 3.03
N LEU A 126 -10.70 1.69 2.78
CA LEU A 126 -11.49 2.42 3.78
C LEU A 126 -12.73 1.61 4.21
N ALA A 127 -13.46 1.06 3.24
CA ALA A 127 -14.65 0.25 3.52
C ALA A 127 -14.32 -0.99 4.35
N GLY A 128 -13.20 -1.67 4.07
CA GLY A 128 -12.69 -2.75 4.91
C GLY A 128 -12.32 -2.31 6.32
N SER A 129 -11.79 -1.10 6.48
CA SER A 129 -11.49 -0.53 7.81
C SER A 129 -12.76 -0.23 8.62
N THR A 130 -13.86 0.11 7.94
CA THR A 130 -15.16 0.40 8.57
C THR A 130 -16.11 -0.81 8.63
N GLY A 131 -15.70 -1.97 8.11
CA GLY A 131 -16.49 -3.21 8.12
C GLY A 131 -17.52 -3.35 7.00
N ASP A 132 -17.51 -2.47 6.00
CA ASP A 132 -18.40 -2.56 4.82
C ASP A 132 -17.72 -3.37 3.71
N VAL A 133 -17.67 -4.69 3.90
CA VAL A 133 -16.99 -5.62 2.98
C VAL A 133 -17.63 -5.57 1.59
N ALA A 134 -18.96 -5.49 1.50
CA ALA A 134 -19.68 -5.50 0.23
C ALA A 134 -19.35 -4.25 -0.61
N ALA A 135 -19.40 -3.05 -0.01
CA ALA A 135 -18.99 -1.84 -0.72
C ALA A 135 -17.50 -1.86 -1.07
N GLY A 136 -16.65 -2.39 -0.18
CA GLY A 136 -15.22 -2.51 -0.43
C GLY A 136 -14.91 -3.38 -1.66
N GLU A 137 -15.56 -4.54 -1.75
CA GLU A 137 -15.38 -5.50 -2.82
C GLU A 137 -15.89 -4.95 -4.16
N ALA A 138 -17.02 -4.24 -4.16
CA ALA A 138 -17.53 -3.55 -5.34
C ALA A 138 -16.53 -2.50 -5.86
N ASN A 139 -16.03 -1.62 -4.98
CA ASN A 139 -15.04 -0.60 -5.38
C ASN A 139 -13.76 -1.24 -5.95
N LEU A 140 -13.24 -2.30 -5.31
CA LEU A 140 -12.00 -2.97 -5.75
C LEU A 140 -12.18 -3.73 -7.06
N ARG A 141 -13.33 -4.35 -7.30
CA ARG A 141 -13.63 -4.99 -8.60
C ARG A 141 -13.75 -3.97 -9.72
N ASP A 142 -14.40 -2.84 -9.48
CA ASP A 142 -14.50 -1.76 -10.46
C ASP A 142 -13.12 -1.16 -10.76
N ALA A 143 -12.29 -0.95 -9.73
CA ALA A 143 -10.91 -0.52 -9.89
C ALA A 143 -10.09 -1.51 -10.72
N LEU A 144 -10.18 -2.82 -10.43
CA LEU A 144 -9.48 -3.86 -11.18
C LEU A 144 -9.90 -3.90 -12.64
N ARG A 145 -11.20 -3.76 -12.93
CA ARG A 145 -11.71 -3.70 -14.30
C ARG A 145 -11.08 -2.52 -15.06
N ILE A 146 -11.17 -1.32 -14.50
CA ILE A 146 -10.61 -0.10 -15.10
C ILE A 146 -9.09 -0.27 -15.34
N MET A 147 -8.36 -0.81 -14.36
CA MET A 147 -6.90 -0.94 -14.45
C MET A 147 -6.47 -2.02 -15.46
N ARG A 148 -7.25 -3.07 -15.62
CA ARG A 148 -7.06 -4.07 -16.69
C ARG A 148 -7.31 -3.45 -18.06
N ASP A 149 -8.36 -2.66 -18.22
CA ASP A 149 -8.67 -1.94 -19.46
C ASP A 149 -7.53 -0.97 -19.84
N LEU A 150 -6.89 -0.35 -18.84
CA LEU A 150 -5.74 0.56 -19.02
C LEU A 150 -4.38 -0.14 -19.15
N GLY A 151 -4.28 -1.42 -18.80
CA GLY A 151 -3.02 -2.18 -18.78
C GLY A 151 -1.99 -1.73 -17.73
N ASP A 152 -2.40 -1.03 -16.67
CA ASP A 152 -1.49 -0.59 -15.59
C ASP A 152 -1.26 -1.71 -14.56
N HIS A 153 -0.31 -2.61 -14.88
CA HIS A 153 -0.01 -3.80 -14.09
C HIS A 153 0.41 -3.48 -12.64
N SER A 154 1.06 -2.34 -12.40
CA SER A 154 1.44 -1.93 -11.04
C SER A 154 0.21 -1.68 -10.15
N ILE A 155 -0.81 -1.01 -10.69
CA ILE A 155 -2.03 -0.73 -9.95
C ILE A 155 -2.92 -1.98 -9.85
N ILE A 156 -2.90 -2.85 -10.86
CA ILE A 156 -3.58 -4.16 -10.77
C ILE A 156 -3.05 -4.95 -9.56
N ALA A 157 -1.72 -5.03 -9.38
CA ALA A 157 -1.12 -5.70 -8.24
C ALA A 157 -1.56 -5.09 -6.90
N ALA A 158 -1.58 -3.76 -6.80
CA ALA A 158 -2.02 -3.06 -5.58
C ALA A 158 -3.51 -3.29 -5.27
N ALA A 159 -4.38 -3.26 -6.27
CA ALA A 159 -5.80 -3.52 -6.11
C ALA A 159 -6.08 -4.98 -5.74
N LEU A 160 -5.33 -5.94 -6.29
CA LEU A 160 -5.38 -7.35 -5.90
C LEU A 160 -4.95 -7.56 -4.45
N ALA A 161 -3.84 -6.93 -4.02
CA ALA A 161 -3.39 -6.99 -2.63
C ALA A 161 -4.43 -6.41 -1.67
N SER A 162 -5.05 -5.29 -2.05
CA SER A 162 -6.12 -4.64 -1.28
C SER A 162 -7.38 -5.51 -1.17
N LEU A 163 -7.77 -6.18 -2.27
CA LEU A 163 -8.86 -7.16 -2.26
C LEU A 163 -8.52 -8.38 -1.42
N GLY A 164 -7.29 -8.87 -1.49
CA GLY A 164 -6.79 -9.93 -0.61
C GLY A 164 -6.95 -9.57 0.86
N ALA A 165 -6.56 -8.35 1.25
CA ALA A 165 -6.69 -7.88 2.62
C ALA A 165 -8.16 -7.77 3.06
N LEU A 166 -9.02 -7.23 2.21
CA LEU A 166 -10.44 -7.08 2.49
C LEU A 166 -11.11 -8.44 2.75
N VAL A 167 -10.94 -9.40 1.85
CA VAL A 167 -11.58 -10.72 1.98
C VAL A 167 -10.93 -11.57 3.08
N LEU A 168 -9.67 -11.29 3.43
CA LEU A 168 -9.00 -11.90 4.58
C LEU A 168 -9.61 -11.42 5.91
N PHE A 169 -9.97 -10.14 6.02
CA PHE A 169 -10.72 -9.63 7.18
C PHE A 169 -12.12 -10.26 7.30
N ASP A 170 -12.72 -10.62 6.16
CA ASP A 170 -14.00 -11.33 6.08
C ASP A 170 -13.87 -12.85 6.35
N GLY A 171 -12.65 -13.36 6.57
CA GLY A 171 -12.38 -14.78 6.87
C GLY A 171 -12.32 -15.70 5.65
N ARG A 172 -12.30 -15.15 4.43
CA ARG A 172 -12.20 -15.91 3.16
C ARG A 172 -10.75 -16.18 2.79
N ASP A 173 -10.07 -16.98 3.59
CA ASP A 173 -8.61 -17.25 3.48
C ASP A 173 -8.20 -17.80 2.09
N ALA A 174 -8.97 -18.72 1.52
CA ALA A 174 -8.65 -19.30 0.20
C ALA A 174 -8.71 -18.26 -0.93
N GLU A 175 -9.67 -17.34 -0.85
CA GLU A 175 -9.79 -16.27 -1.83
C GLU A 175 -8.71 -15.22 -1.64
N ALA A 176 -8.43 -14.82 -0.39
CA ALA A 176 -7.33 -13.92 -0.07
C ALA A 176 -6.00 -14.47 -0.61
N HIS A 177 -5.72 -15.74 -0.37
CA HIS A 177 -4.53 -16.44 -0.88
C HIS A 177 -4.42 -16.31 -2.40
N ALA A 178 -5.50 -16.58 -3.14
CA ALA A 178 -5.51 -16.47 -4.59
C ALA A 178 -5.23 -15.03 -5.08
N ARG A 179 -5.80 -14.01 -4.42
CA ARG A 179 -5.57 -12.60 -4.77
C ARG A 179 -4.13 -12.16 -4.49
N TYR A 180 -3.57 -12.56 -3.35
CA TYR A 180 -2.18 -12.24 -3.01
C TYR A 180 -1.20 -12.92 -3.97
N ARG A 181 -1.44 -14.19 -4.35
CA ARG A 181 -0.61 -14.88 -5.36
C ARG A 181 -0.63 -14.17 -6.70
N GLU A 182 -1.81 -13.81 -7.20
CA GLU A 182 -1.95 -13.06 -8.47
C GLU A 182 -1.20 -11.72 -8.41
N SER A 183 -1.26 -11.01 -7.27
CA SER A 183 -0.49 -9.77 -7.07
C SER A 183 1.03 -10.02 -7.08
N LEU A 184 1.50 -11.06 -6.38
CA LEU A 184 2.93 -11.41 -6.30
C LEU A 184 3.49 -11.85 -7.65
N ASP A 185 2.73 -12.58 -8.46
CA ASP A 185 3.14 -12.97 -9.82
C ASP A 185 3.35 -11.74 -10.71
N ILE A 186 2.46 -10.73 -10.61
CA ILE A 186 2.63 -9.46 -11.31
C ILE A 186 3.87 -8.72 -10.78
N GLN A 187 4.03 -8.60 -9.47
CA GLN A 187 5.17 -7.90 -8.87
C GLN A 187 6.51 -8.54 -9.25
N ARG A 188 6.57 -9.88 -9.30
CA ARG A 188 7.72 -10.64 -9.79
C ARG A 188 8.08 -10.25 -11.23
N SER A 189 7.09 -10.09 -12.10
CA SER A 189 7.32 -9.69 -13.50
C SER A 189 7.79 -8.24 -13.65
N LEU A 190 7.39 -7.35 -12.73
CA LEU A 190 7.70 -5.91 -12.77
C LEU A 190 8.93 -5.52 -11.94
N ALA A 191 9.45 -6.42 -11.12
CA ALA A 191 10.42 -6.12 -10.06
C ALA A 191 9.96 -4.92 -9.18
N ALA A 192 8.66 -4.91 -8.84
CA ALA A 192 8.03 -3.89 -8.01
C ALA A 192 8.07 -4.29 -6.53
N ARG A 193 8.27 -3.30 -5.64
CA ARG A 193 8.36 -3.50 -4.18
C ARG A 193 7.20 -2.89 -3.39
N ASP A 194 6.31 -2.17 -4.05
CA ASP A 194 5.33 -1.27 -3.42
C ASP A 194 4.26 -1.98 -2.59
N THR A 195 3.83 -3.17 -3.02
CA THR A 195 2.78 -3.96 -2.34
C THR A 195 3.24 -5.35 -1.89
N LEU A 196 4.56 -5.59 -1.96
CA LEU A 196 5.16 -6.88 -1.64
C LEU A 196 4.99 -7.18 -0.16
N SER A 197 5.24 -6.18 0.69
CA SER A 197 5.15 -6.34 2.14
C SER A 197 3.73 -6.70 2.59
N GLU A 198 2.73 -6.05 2.01
CA GLU A 198 1.30 -6.24 2.30
C GLU A 198 0.86 -7.64 1.90
N CYS A 199 1.30 -8.13 0.73
CA CYS A 199 1.04 -9.49 0.28
C CYS A 199 1.67 -10.53 1.23
N LEU A 200 2.92 -10.31 1.63
CA LEU A 200 3.63 -11.20 2.55
C LEU A 200 2.97 -11.24 3.93
N VAL A 201 2.50 -10.10 4.46
CA VAL A 201 1.74 -10.06 5.72
C VAL A 201 0.41 -10.79 5.58
N GLY A 202 -0.32 -10.60 4.48
CA GLY A 202 -1.58 -11.30 4.24
C GLY A 202 -1.41 -12.83 4.21
N LEU A 203 -0.39 -13.31 3.50
CA LEU A 203 -0.06 -14.73 3.45
C LEU A 203 0.46 -15.27 4.79
N ALA A 204 1.26 -14.49 5.52
CA ALA A 204 1.67 -14.83 6.88
C ALA A 204 0.47 -15.03 7.81
N THR A 205 -0.53 -14.16 7.73
CA THR A 205 -1.77 -14.29 8.51
C THR A 205 -2.55 -15.55 8.14
N ILE A 206 -2.59 -15.94 6.87
CA ILE A 206 -3.24 -17.20 6.44
C ILE A 206 -2.50 -18.41 7.03
N GLU A 207 -1.17 -18.43 7.00
CA GLU A 207 -0.39 -19.51 7.60
C GLU A 207 -0.52 -19.54 9.14
N ALA A 208 -0.62 -18.38 9.79
CA ALA A 208 -0.89 -18.27 11.21
C ALA A 208 -2.27 -18.84 11.59
N ARG A 209 -3.32 -18.56 10.80
CA ARG A 209 -4.66 -19.15 10.99
C ARG A 209 -4.67 -20.68 10.83
N ARG A 210 -3.71 -21.23 10.07
CA ARG A 210 -3.48 -22.67 9.92
C ARG A 210 -2.60 -23.27 11.03
N GLY A 211 -2.16 -22.48 12.01
CA GLY A 211 -1.28 -22.89 13.10
C GLY A 211 0.17 -23.13 12.68
N ARG A 212 0.56 -22.71 11.47
CA ARG A 212 1.92 -22.90 10.94
C ARG A 212 2.82 -21.73 11.34
N TRP A 213 3.09 -21.64 12.64
CA TRP A 213 3.74 -20.48 13.27
C TRP A 213 5.11 -20.14 12.67
N GLU A 214 5.97 -21.12 12.42
CA GLU A 214 7.30 -20.87 11.83
C GLU A 214 7.19 -20.25 10.44
N ARG A 215 6.33 -20.80 9.57
CA ARG A 215 6.13 -20.27 8.21
C ARG A 215 5.51 -18.88 8.24
N ALA A 216 4.54 -18.66 9.13
CA ALA A 216 3.94 -17.35 9.33
C ALA A 216 4.99 -16.31 9.78
N LEU A 217 5.83 -16.65 10.76
CA LEU A 217 6.90 -15.77 11.24
C LEU A 217 7.95 -15.50 10.17
N ARG A 218 8.30 -16.51 9.36
CA ARG A 218 9.23 -16.34 8.22
C ARG A 218 8.68 -15.38 7.16
N LEU A 219 7.41 -15.53 6.78
CA LEU A 219 6.75 -14.60 5.85
C LEU A 219 6.63 -13.18 6.44
N ALA A 220 6.30 -13.05 7.73
CA ALA A 220 6.23 -11.75 8.40
C ALA A 220 7.59 -11.07 8.56
N GLY A 221 8.64 -11.86 8.82
CA GLY A 221 10.04 -11.44 8.80
C GLY A 221 10.45 -10.92 7.43
N ALA A 222 10.14 -11.67 6.36
CA ALA A 222 10.39 -11.22 4.98
C ALA A 222 9.66 -9.91 4.66
N ALA A 223 8.41 -9.78 5.09
CA ALA A 223 7.67 -8.53 4.95
C ALA A 223 8.36 -7.37 5.68
N ALA A 224 8.99 -7.63 6.85
CA ALA A 224 9.76 -6.64 7.60
C ALA A 224 11.06 -6.26 6.90
N GLY A 225 11.81 -7.23 6.39
CA GLY A 225 13.03 -6.99 5.59
C GLY A 225 12.76 -6.10 4.39
N VAL A 226 11.67 -6.37 3.64
CA VAL A 226 11.22 -5.52 2.53
C VAL A 226 10.96 -4.07 2.99
N ARG A 227 10.23 -3.88 4.08
CA ARG A 227 9.91 -2.55 4.63
C ARG A 227 11.14 -1.79 5.07
N GLU A 228 12.07 -2.46 5.75
CA GLU A 228 13.32 -1.88 6.20
C GLU A 228 14.19 -1.44 5.03
N ALA A 229 14.29 -2.28 3.99
CA ALA A 229 15.04 -1.97 2.78
C ALA A 229 14.49 -0.73 2.05
N ILE A 230 13.16 -0.57 2.01
CA ILE A 230 12.54 0.58 1.32
C ILE A 230 12.34 1.80 2.22
N GLY A 231 12.41 1.64 3.55
CA GLY A 231 12.12 2.69 4.53
C GLY A 231 10.62 3.02 4.66
N ALA A 232 9.74 2.05 4.43
CA ALA A 232 8.29 2.22 4.53
C ALA A 232 7.76 1.75 5.89
N VAL A 233 6.64 2.33 6.32
CA VAL A 233 5.88 1.85 7.47
C VAL A 233 4.71 0.98 7.03
N LEU A 234 4.32 0.04 7.90
CA LEU A 234 3.18 -0.83 7.65
C LEU A 234 1.88 -0.03 7.63
N ASP A 235 1.04 -0.24 6.61
CA ASP A 235 -0.27 0.38 6.52
C ASP A 235 -1.23 -0.10 7.63
N PRO A 236 -2.32 0.64 7.93
CA PRO A 236 -3.28 0.27 8.97
C PRO A 236 -3.86 -1.14 8.87
N CYS A 237 -4.20 -1.62 7.66
CA CYS A 237 -4.79 -2.93 7.45
C CYS A 237 -3.77 -4.03 7.71
N SER A 238 -2.59 -3.98 7.09
CA SER A 238 -1.55 -4.99 7.34
C SER A 238 -1.09 -4.98 8.80
N ARG A 239 -1.06 -3.81 9.45
CA ARG A 239 -0.74 -3.69 10.89
C ARG A 239 -1.79 -4.33 11.77
N ARG A 240 -3.06 -4.30 11.39
CA ARG A 240 -4.12 -5.01 12.11
C ARG A 240 -3.96 -6.52 11.94
N LEU A 241 -3.81 -7.00 10.70
CA LEU A 241 -3.62 -8.42 10.39
C LEU A 241 -2.43 -9.03 11.15
N LEU A 242 -1.30 -8.34 11.18
CA LEU A 242 -0.10 -8.83 11.89
C LEU A 242 -0.32 -8.89 13.41
N ARG A 243 -1.03 -7.91 13.99
CA ARG A 243 -1.29 -7.86 15.44
C ARG A 243 -2.20 -8.98 15.93
N GLU A 244 -3.03 -9.56 15.06
CA GLU A 244 -3.97 -10.62 15.44
C GLU A 244 -3.28 -11.90 15.92
N TRP A 245 -2.07 -12.18 15.42
CA TRP A 245 -1.43 -13.48 15.64
C TRP A 245 0.05 -13.41 16.03
N LEU A 246 0.77 -12.31 15.75
CA LEU A 246 2.23 -12.26 15.91
C LEU A 246 2.68 -12.59 17.35
N GLU A 247 2.02 -12.00 18.35
CA GLU A 247 2.37 -12.23 19.75
C GLU A 247 2.04 -13.67 20.20
N VAL A 248 0.93 -14.22 19.70
CA VAL A 248 0.52 -15.60 19.98
C VAL A 248 1.53 -16.58 19.38
N ALA A 249 1.99 -16.35 18.15
CA ALA A 249 3.00 -17.17 17.51
C ALA A 249 4.33 -17.14 18.28
N ARG A 250 4.77 -15.95 18.68
CA ARG A 250 5.99 -15.77 19.49
C ARG A 250 5.89 -16.46 20.84
N THR A 251 4.76 -16.35 21.52
CA THR A 251 4.53 -17.03 22.79
C THR A 251 4.49 -18.55 22.63
N SER A 252 3.88 -19.03 21.55
CA SER A 252 3.70 -20.47 21.28
C SER A 252 5.02 -21.19 20.96
N LEU A 253 5.93 -20.54 20.23
CA LEU A 253 7.26 -21.08 19.91
C LEU A 253 8.34 -20.70 20.93
N GLY A 254 8.09 -19.68 21.77
CA GLY A 254 9.07 -19.20 22.74
C GLY A 254 10.37 -18.75 22.06
N PRO A 255 11.56 -19.16 22.57
CA PRO A 255 12.86 -18.79 21.99
C PRO A 255 13.04 -19.20 20.52
N GLU A 256 12.33 -20.24 20.06
CA GLU A 256 12.43 -20.74 18.68
C GLU A 256 11.74 -19.80 17.67
N ALA A 257 10.95 -18.84 18.13
CA ALA A 257 10.25 -17.87 17.28
C ALA A 257 11.20 -16.91 16.52
N GLU A 258 12.40 -16.66 17.07
CA GLU A 258 13.32 -15.66 16.51
C GLU A 258 13.99 -16.14 15.24
N ALA A 259 14.37 -17.42 15.19
CA ALA A 259 15.05 -18.02 14.04
C ALA A 259 14.27 -17.87 12.72
N PRO A 260 12.99 -18.27 12.60
CA PRO A 260 12.24 -18.10 11.36
C PRO A 260 11.99 -16.64 11.01
N TRP A 261 11.79 -15.76 12.01
CA TRP A 261 11.63 -14.33 11.77
C TRP A 261 12.88 -13.71 11.13
N GLU A 262 14.05 -13.94 11.72
CA GLU A 262 15.31 -13.39 11.22
C GLU A 262 15.73 -14.03 9.90
N GLU A 263 15.48 -15.34 9.71
CA GLU A 263 15.65 -16.00 8.41
C GLU A 263 14.82 -15.29 7.33
N GLY A 264 13.53 -15.07 7.60
CA GLY A 264 12.64 -14.35 6.69
C GLY A 264 13.13 -12.93 6.40
N ARG A 265 13.52 -12.20 7.44
CA ARG A 265 13.99 -10.80 7.35
C ARG A 265 15.25 -10.67 6.50
N GLY A 266 16.09 -11.70 6.45
CA GLY A 266 17.30 -11.75 5.64
C GLY A 266 17.08 -12.07 4.15
N LEU A 267 15.88 -12.49 3.74
CA LEU A 267 15.60 -12.88 2.36
C LEU A 267 15.63 -11.69 1.40
N ALA A 268 16.18 -11.90 0.21
CA ALA A 268 16.00 -10.99 -0.92
C ALA A 268 14.55 -11.09 -1.45
N ASP A 269 14.05 -10.03 -2.10
CA ASP A 269 12.65 -9.97 -2.57
C ASP A 269 12.23 -11.17 -3.41
N HIS A 270 13.10 -11.64 -4.31
CA HIS A 270 12.80 -12.77 -5.18
C HIS A 270 12.68 -14.10 -4.41
N GLU A 271 13.44 -14.24 -3.31
CA GLU A 271 13.37 -15.38 -2.38
C GLU A 271 12.13 -15.27 -1.50
N ALA A 272 11.79 -14.06 -1.03
CA ALA A 272 10.56 -13.80 -0.29
C ALA A 272 9.31 -14.12 -1.14
N ILE A 273 9.32 -13.72 -2.42
CA ILE A 273 8.25 -14.07 -3.38
C ILE A 273 8.23 -15.58 -3.62
N ALA A 274 9.39 -16.23 -3.78
CA ALA A 274 9.44 -17.68 -3.97
C ALA A 274 8.85 -18.42 -2.77
N LEU A 275 9.30 -18.07 -1.56
CA LEU A 275 8.77 -18.59 -0.29
C LEU A 275 7.25 -18.44 -0.22
N ALA A 276 6.72 -17.28 -0.61
CA ALA A 276 5.29 -16.98 -0.58
C ALA A 276 4.47 -17.77 -1.61
N LEU A 277 5.05 -18.09 -2.77
CA LEU A 277 4.40 -18.80 -3.87
C LEU A 277 4.60 -20.33 -3.81
N GLU A 278 5.50 -20.82 -2.97
CA GLU A 278 5.61 -22.23 -2.65
C GLU A 278 4.31 -22.72 -2.01
N ASP A 279 3.66 -23.70 -2.62
CA ASP A 279 2.65 -24.48 -1.93
C ASP A 279 3.40 -25.45 -1.01
N PRO A 280 3.31 -25.32 0.33
CA PRO A 280 3.95 -26.29 1.20
C PRO A 280 3.34 -27.66 0.90
N PRO A 281 4.15 -28.73 0.88
CA PRO A 281 3.64 -30.07 0.59
C PRO A 281 2.46 -30.37 1.51
N ALA A 282 1.37 -30.86 0.93
CA ALA A 282 0.23 -31.37 1.69
C ALA A 282 0.76 -32.55 2.52
N PHE A 283 0.96 -32.33 3.83
CA PHE A 283 1.33 -33.43 4.70
C PHE A 283 0.12 -34.35 4.82
N SER A 284 0.23 -35.54 4.25
CA SER A 284 -0.54 -36.72 4.64
C SER A 284 -0.43 -36.89 6.15
N ALA A 285 -1.57 -36.87 6.84
CA ALA A 285 -1.67 -37.18 8.25
C ALA A 285 -1.09 -38.60 8.53
N PRO A 286 -0.52 -38.84 9.72
CA PRO A 286 0.00 -40.15 10.11
C PRO A 286 -1.09 -41.24 10.13
#